data_AF-A0A7S3RP68-F1
#
_entry.id   AF-A0A7S3RP68-F1
#
_cell.length_a   1.000
_cell.length_b   1.000
_cell.length_c   1.000
_cell.angle_alpha   90.00
_cell.angle_beta   90.00
_cell.angle_gamma   90.00
#
_symmetry.space_group_name_H-M   'P 1'
#
loop_
_entity.id
_entity.type
_entity.pdbx_description
1 polymer ?
#
loop_
_entity_poly.entity_id
_entity_poly.type
_entity_poly.pdbx_seq_one_letter_code
_entity_poly.pdbx_strand_id
1 'polypeptide(L)'
;MSRGSVVGVHDPPMGWSAYGQSMACPMLDPAVVALHPTAPAAELAAQLANRLLGCGADCERSRPSGSLAFLLTQLVHQPAHDGDTRAGVSMRVLRRDCLLGGRGLFGGGHVATAAASRDEEAEVALEQRAGVDAAAMGPGPNDILRSALFSEAREAVLERGCRAQPRDEGSAAPRPLNDILQPGDAFPKPSACAADENMRALCELLKEAAIGREVLAAVSNKNIFAMLGTFLVGCARANISNAVVVALDDATAQFARGKGAHTYVRKLVARGGSTDNHATSGLKFAVLHEFLSAGCSVLLSDVDVLWMQNPFTLPSLYRDADVEGMTDGWDDVTAYGYEWPSHTRSLRLGARNSGLFYVRATVEAVRMMARLKGRMQREAVWDQTAYNEEMWWAALPREPAHGIAARVMNYLCHMNSKTFFRYMREDDQLLARHRPVSLHINYHPEKLPRMEDAFARYHGAAPDVDLGNGLGRPTKRAAQGGIHAWHWGVGLKAGQWCREAPRVRGAPGSALGGRLVAAGGRATWSGISGLHFHAGGALDTPWGSGSWGTLKKPGAEHEDLLFADFIGQQHVVGPHADGWPRLTSTRCADFENVTVVVHEGG
;
A
#
# COMPACT_ATOMS: atom_id res chain seq x y z
N MET A 1 5.45 8.84 27.74
CA MET A 1 4.36 8.03 27.18
C MET A 1 4.51 8.06 25.67
N SER A 2 4.66 6.91 25.03
CA SER A 2 4.68 6.81 23.57
C SER A 2 3.25 6.97 23.02
N ARG A 3 3.04 7.88 22.09
CA ARG A 3 1.73 8.23 21.50
C ARG A 3 1.26 7.23 20.42
N GLY A 4 1.81 6.03 20.42
CA GLY A 4 1.87 5.16 19.25
C GLY A 4 3.07 5.47 18.37
N SER A 5 3.46 4.50 17.55
CA SER A 5 4.66 4.51 16.72
C SER A 5 4.43 3.75 15.43
N VAL A 6 5.11 4.20 14.37
CA VAL A 6 5.25 3.41 13.17
C VAL A 6 6.22 2.28 13.46
N VAL A 7 5.81 1.06 13.14
CA VAL A 7 6.61 -0.16 13.23
C VAL A 7 6.65 -0.81 11.84
N GLY A 8 7.66 -1.64 11.58
CA GLY A 8 7.68 -2.41 10.33
C GLY A 8 6.49 -3.36 10.28
N VAL A 9 6.30 -4.05 9.16
CA VAL A 9 5.51 -5.28 9.09
C VAL A 9 6.14 -6.08 7.98
N HIS A 10 6.36 -7.37 8.22
CA HIS A 10 7.03 -8.23 7.27
C HIS A 10 6.05 -9.28 6.73
N ASP A 11 6.12 -9.52 5.43
CA ASP A 11 5.30 -10.49 4.72
C ASP A 11 6.19 -11.31 3.76
N PRO A 12 6.91 -12.30 4.31
CA PRO A 12 8.00 -12.99 3.60
C PRO A 12 7.65 -13.51 2.19
N PRO A 13 6.45 -14.07 1.93
CA PRO A 13 6.09 -14.57 0.61
C PRO A 13 6.18 -13.55 -0.53
N MET A 14 6.26 -12.25 -0.23
CA MET A 14 6.29 -11.16 -1.21
C MET A 14 7.69 -10.76 -1.69
N GLY A 15 8.74 -11.46 -1.24
CA GLY A 15 10.12 -11.20 -1.67
C GLY A 15 10.53 -9.75 -1.40
N TRP A 16 10.90 -8.99 -2.44
CA TRP A 16 11.32 -7.59 -2.26
C TRP A 16 10.22 -6.70 -1.67
N SER A 17 8.96 -7.07 -1.85
CA SER A 17 7.80 -6.33 -1.36
C SER A 17 7.28 -6.83 -0.01
N ALA A 18 8.09 -7.63 0.70
CA ALA A 18 7.74 -8.18 2.01
C ALA A 18 7.59 -7.10 3.08
N TYR A 19 8.49 -6.11 3.07
CA TYR A 19 8.45 -5.03 4.05
C TYR A 19 7.35 -4.01 3.77
N GLY A 20 6.56 -3.70 4.78
CA GLY A 20 5.66 -2.55 4.84
C GLY A 20 5.79 -1.82 6.17
N GLN A 21 5.00 -0.76 6.34
CA GLN A 21 4.84 -0.10 7.63
C GLN A 21 3.44 -0.34 8.19
N SER A 22 3.38 -0.44 9.51
CA SER A 22 2.15 -0.45 10.27
C SER A 22 2.27 0.51 11.45
N MET A 23 1.16 0.79 12.10
CA MET A 23 1.10 1.66 13.26
C MET A 23 0.60 0.87 14.45
N ALA A 24 1.34 0.95 15.54
CA ALA A 24 1.00 0.31 16.80
C ALA A 24 0.64 1.37 17.84
N CYS A 25 -0.57 1.30 18.38
CA CYS A 25 -1.05 2.18 19.45
C CYS A 25 -1.36 1.37 20.70
N PRO A 26 -0.83 1.74 21.89
CA PRO A 26 -1.25 1.14 23.15
C PRO A 26 -2.75 1.25 23.34
N MET A 27 -3.37 0.23 23.95
CA MET A 27 -4.79 0.30 24.28
C MET A 27 -5.08 1.40 25.30
N LEU A 28 -6.21 2.06 25.12
CA LEU A 28 -6.79 3.00 26.07
C LEU A 28 -7.37 2.24 27.26
N ASP A 29 -7.03 2.68 28.47
CA ASP A 29 -7.61 2.14 29.70
C ASP A 29 -9.00 2.76 29.95
N PRO A 30 -10.08 1.96 29.95
CA PRO A 30 -11.43 2.46 30.19
C PRO A 30 -11.71 2.79 31.67
N ALA A 31 -10.79 2.50 32.61
CA ALA A 31 -11.02 2.70 34.04
C ALA A 31 -11.24 4.17 34.43
N VAL A 32 -10.59 5.11 33.74
CA VAL A 32 -10.75 6.56 33.97
C VAL A 32 -10.87 7.29 32.64
N VAL A 33 -12.10 7.58 32.24
CA VAL A 33 -12.43 8.33 31.02
C VAL A 33 -13.24 9.57 31.39
N ALA A 34 -12.83 10.72 30.88
CA ALA A 34 -13.60 11.97 30.97
C ALA A 34 -14.13 12.34 29.58
N LEU A 35 -15.46 12.34 29.43
CA LEU A 35 -16.13 12.72 28.19
C LEU A 35 -16.69 14.14 28.33
N HIS A 36 -16.30 15.03 27.44
CA HIS A 36 -16.94 16.34 27.32
C HIS A 36 -18.29 16.18 26.59
N PRO A 37 -19.36 16.89 27.00
CA PRO A 37 -20.69 16.76 26.42
C PRO A 37 -20.76 17.41 25.03
N THR A 38 -20.19 16.71 24.05
CA THR A 38 -20.14 17.08 22.63
C THR A 38 -20.85 16.01 21.81
N ALA A 39 -21.37 16.36 20.63
CA ALA A 39 -22.03 15.38 19.76
C ALA A 39 -21.13 14.15 19.44
N PRO A 40 -19.84 14.31 19.07
CA PRO A 40 -18.93 13.17 18.90
C PRO A 40 -18.79 12.28 20.15
N ALA A 41 -18.74 12.88 21.34
CA ALA A 41 -18.61 12.09 22.57
C ALA A 41 -19.91 11.32 22.91
N ALA A 42 -21.06 11.91 22.62
CA ALA A 42 -22.35 11.23 22.75
C ALA A 42 -22.48 10.06 21.76
N GLU A 43 -22.07 10.25 20.51
CA GLU A 43 -22.03 9.19 19.49
C GLU A 43 -21.07 8.06 19.87
N LEU A 44 -19.87 8.37 20.39
CA LEU A 44 -18.95 7.36 20.92
C LEU A 44 -19.58 6.55 22.07
N ALA A 45 -20.23 7.24 23.01
CA ALA A 45 -20.89 6.58 24.14
C ALA A 45 -22.04 5.69 23.68
N ALA A 46 -22.84 6.13 22.69
CA ALA A 46 -23.90 5.34 22.10
C ALA A 46 -23.35 4.11 21.36
N GLN A 47 -22.28 4.26 20.56
CA GLN A 47 -21.61 3.12 19.92
C GLN A 47 -21.08 2.11 20.94
N LEU A 48 -20.40 2.58 21.99
CA LEU A 48 -19.93 1.71 23.07
C LEU A 48 -21.08 0.96 23.73
N ALA A 49 -22.17 1.66 24.07
CA ALA A 49 -23.35 1.05 24.67
C ALA A 49 -23.98 0.01 23.72
N ASN A 50 -24.16 0.33 22.44
CA ASN A 50 -24.74 -0.59 21.45
C ASN A 50 -23.88 -1.84 21.27
N ARG A 51 -22.55 -1.69 21.19
CA ARG A 51 -21.61 -2.82 21.05
C ARG A 51 -21.53 -3.68 22.32
N LEU A 52 -21.80 -3.11 23.50
CA LEU A 52 -21.81 -3.85 24.77
C LEU A 52 -23.18 -4.48 25.08
N LEU A 53 -24.28 -3.81 24.74
CA LEU A 53 -25.66 -4.20 25.07
C LEU A 53 -26.35 -5.02 23.96
N GLY A 54 -25.96 -4.82 22.70
CA GLY A 54 -26.48 -5.56 21.54
C GLY A 54 -25.99 -7.01 21.48
N CYS A 55 -25.10 -7.43 22.39
CA CYS A 55 -24.61 -8.79 22.49
C CYS A 55 -25.55 -9.65 23.35
N GLY A 56 -26.34 -10.53 22.71
CA GLY A 56 -27.03 -11.63 23.40
C GLY A 56 -26.07 -12.71 23.94
N ALA A 57 -26.60 -13.74 24.58
CA ALA A 57 -25.83 -14.83 25.21
C ALA A 57 -24.93 -15.61 24.22
N ASP A 58 -25.30 -15.68 22.95
CA ASP A 58 -24.50 -16.36 21.91
C ASP A 58 -23.23 -15.58 21.50
N CYS A 59 -23.18 -14.27 21.79
CA CYS A 59 -22.02 -13.43 21.49
C CYS A 59 -20.84 -13.69 22.44
N GLU A 60 -21.01 -14.31 23.61
CA GLU A 60 -19.87 -14.64 24.47
C GLU A 60 -18.92 -15.66 23.85
N ARG A 61 -19.41 -16.48 22.90
CA ARG A 61 -18.60 -17.45 22.14
C ARG A 61 -17.94 -16.85 20.89
N SER A 62 -18.48 -15.75 20.38
CA SER A 62 -18.04 -15.07 19.14
C SER A 62 -17.56 -13.63 19.34
N ARG A 63 -17.40 -13.18 20.60
CA ARG A 63 -16.71 -11.93 20.93
C ARG A 63 -15.38 -11.94 20.17
N PRO A 64 -15.09 -10.92 19.33
CA PRO A 64 -13.71 -10.69 18.93
C PRO A 64 -12.90 -10.66 20.22
N SER A 65 -11.81 -11.41 20.29
CA SER A 65 -10.93 -11.46 21.45
C SER A 65 -10.48 -10.04 21.80
N GLY A 66 -11.19 -9.35 22.68
CA GLY A 66 -11.00 -7.93 22.91
C GLY A 66 -11.63 -7.51 24.22
N SER A 67 -10.82 -7.00 25.14
CA SER A 67 -11.30 -6.38 26.37
C SER A 67 -12.07 -5.08 26.06
N LEU A 68 -12.80 -4.52 27.03
CA LEU A 68 -13.40 -3.18 26.91
C LEU A 68 -12.36 -2.12 26.47
N ALA A 69 -11.10 -2.30 26.88
CA ALA A 69 -9.98 -1.46 26.43
C ALA A 69 -9.75 -1.55 24.92
N PHE A 70 -9.81 -2.75 24.33
CA PHE A 70 -9.70 -2.92 22.88
C PHE A 70 -10.85 -2.21 22.15
N LEU A 71 -12.10 -2.43 22.56
CA LEU A 71 -13.27 -1.80 21.94
C LEU A 71 -13.21 -0.27 22.01
N LEU A 72 -12.85 0.30 23.18
CA LEU A 72 -12.67 1.75 23.32
C LEU A 72 -11.55 2.25 22.40
N THR A 73 -10.41 1.57 22.39
CA THR A 73 -9.28 1.92 21.51
C THR A 73 -9.69 1.88 20.05
N GLN A 74 -10.43 0.84 19.65
CA GLN A 74 -10.91 0.65 18.30
C GLN A 74 -11.82 1.80 17.86
N LEU A 75 -12.84 2.14 18.65
CA LEU A 75 -13.79 3.20 18.31
C LEU A 75 -13.16 4.60 18.27
N VAL A 76 -12.05 4.81 18.99
CA VAL A 76 -11.32 6.08 19.04
C VAL A 76 -10.24 6.18 17.95
N HIS A 77 -9.51 5.09 17.67
CA HIS A 77 -8.31 5.11 16.84
C HIS A 77 -8.43 4.40 15.50
N GLN A 78 -9.36 3.46 15.35
CA GLN A 78 -9.56 2.81 14.06
C GLN A 78 -10.24 3.80 13.11
N PRO A 79 -9.72 3.99 11.89
CA PRO A 79 -10.38 4.84 10.90
C PRO A 79 -11.74 4.24 10.49
N ALA A 80 -12.62 5.10 9.98
CA ALA A 80 -13.81 4.64 9.28
C ALA A 80 -13.41 3.85 8.03
N HIS A 81 -14.22 2.91 7.60
CA HIS A 81 -14.00 2.14 6.36
C HIS A 81 -15.34 1.56 5.92
N ASP A 82 -15.57 1.51 4.61
CA ASP A 82 -16.84 1.05 4.03
C ASP A 82 -18.07 1.66 4.75
N GLY A 83 -19.03 0.85 5.18
CA GLY A 83 -20.20 1.30 5.96
C GLY A 83 -19.89 1.64 7.43
N ASP A 84 -18.75 1.21 7.95
CA ASP A 84 -18.38 1.36 9.35
C ASP A 84 -17.77 2.74 9.64
N THR A 85 -18.60 3.63 10.17
CA THR A 85 -18.25 5.02 10.50
C THR A 85 -17.75 5.19 11.94
N ARG A 86 -17.09 6.32 12.19
CA ARG A 86 -16.53 6.70 13.49
C ARG A 86 -17.09 8.04 13.94
N ALA A 87 -17.30 8.18 15.26
CA ALA A 87 -17.78 9.43 15.85
C ALA A 87 -16.82 10.62 15.65
N GLY A 88 -15.54 10.36 15.34
CA GLY A 88 -14.54 11.40 15.09
C GLY A 88 -14.11 12.16 16.35
N VAL A 89 -14.09 11.49 17.50
CA VAL A 89 -13.65 12.10 18.76
C VAL A 89 -12.17 12.46 18.73
N SER A 90 -11.82 13.61 19.29
CA SER A 90 -10.44 13.95 19.62
C SER A 90 -10.13 13.52 21.05
N MET A 91 -8.95 12.96 21.29
CA MET A 91 -8.57 12.51 22.64
C MET A 91 -7.30 13.18 23.18
N ARG A 92 -7.22 13.18 24.52
CA ARG A 92 -6.05 13.58 25.31
C ARG A 92 -5.77 12.48 26.33
N VAL A 93 -4.52 12.04 26.43
CA VAL A 93 -4.13 11.08 27.46
C VAL A 93 -3.96 11.82 28.79
N LEU A 94 -4.63 11.33 29.83
CA LEU A 94 -4.53 11.89 31.18
C LEU A 94 -3.10 11.67 31.73
N ARG A 95 -2.56 12.67 32.43
CA ARG A 95 -1.23 12.58 33.00
C ARG A 95 -1.21 11.58 34.15
N ARG A 96 -0.35 10.57 34.03
CA ARG A 96 -0.10 9.60 35.10
C ARG A 96 0.26 10.27 36.43
N ASP A 97 1.17 11.24 36.41
CA ASP A 97 1.67 11.90 37.64
C ASP A 97 0.58 12.68 38.39
N CYS A 98 -0.56 12.95 37.74
CA CYS A 98 -1.70 13.63 38.34
C CYS A 98 -2.75 12.65 38.89
N LEU A 99 -2.75 11.39 38.43
CA LEU A 99 -3.76 10.38 38.79
C LEU A 99 -3.22 9.30 39.73
N LEU A 100 -1.94 8.96 39.59
CA LEU A 100 -1.23 8.08 40.50
C LEU A 100 -0.32 8.99 41.32
N GLY A 101 -0.69 9.27 42.58
CA GLY A 101 0.25 9.83 43.55
C GLY A 101 1.56 9.04 43.47
N GLY A 102 2.72 9.68 43.65
CA GLY A 102 4.06 9.21 43.26
C GLY A 102 4.52 7.81 43.73
N ARG A 103 3.65 7.01 44.34
CA ARG A 103 3.73 5.55 44.49
C ARG A 103 2.39 4.97 44.02
N GLY A 104 2.40 4.21 42.93
CA GLY A 104 1.20 3.60 42.36
C GLY A 104 0.41 2.86 43.44
N LEU A 105 -0.87 3.21 43.61
CA LEU A 105 -1.77 2.61 44.60
C LEU A 105 -2.05 1.12 44.35
N PHE A 106 -1.59 0.59 43.22
CA PHE A 106 -1.56 -0.83 42.93
C PHE A 106 -0.14 -1.19 42.50
N GLY A 107 0.59 -1.90 43.35
CA GLY A 107 1.89 -2.46 43.00
C GLY A 107 1.75 -3.32 41.74
N GLY A 108 2.53 -3.01 40.71
CA GLY A 108 2.68 -3.86 39.51
C GLY A 108 2.11 -3.35 38.19
N GLY A 109 1.47 -2.17 38.14
CA GLY A 109 0.97 -1.62 36.86
C GLY A 109 2.10 -1.16 35.93
N HIS A 110 2.54 -2.02 35.00
CA HIS A 110 3.45 -1.63 33.93
C HIS A 110 2.78 -0.58 33.02
N VAL A 111 3.46 0.54 32.77
CA VAL A 111 3.01 1.51 31.75
C VAL A 111 3.11 0.83 30.39
N ALA A 112 1.98 0.64 29.72
CA ALA A 112 1.97 0.20 28.33
C ALA A 112 2.76 1.22 27.50
N THR A 113 3.92 0.79 27.01
CA THR A 113 4.69 1.54 26.03
C THR A 113 4.36 0.96 24.66
N ALA A 114 4.13 1.82 23.68
CA ALA A 114 4.02 1.41 22.29
C ALA A 114 5.32 0.70 21.93
N ALA A 115 5.22 -0.33 21.09
CA ALA A 115 6.40 -0.99 20.57
C ALA A 115 7.35 0.09 20.00
N ALA A 116 8.60 0.14 20.47
CA ALA A 116 9.58 1.04 19.87
C ALA A 116 9.64 0.78 18.36
N SER A 117 9.86 1.81 17.54
CA SER A 117 10.22 1.62 16.14
C SER A 117 11.49 0.76 16.12
N ARG A 118 11.38 -0.44 15.57
CA ARG A 118 12.48 -1.41 15.52
C ARG A 118 12.88 -1.61 14.08
N ASP A 119 14.17 -1.83 13.87
CA ASP A 119 14.69 -2.20 12.57
C ASP A 119 14.22 -3.60 12.19
N GLU A 120 14.19 -3.87 10.89
CA GLU A 120 13.64 -5.07 10.25
C GLU A 120 14.12 -6.38 10.92
N GLU A 121 15.42 -6.50 11.19
CA GLU A 121 16.01 -7.69 11.83
C GLU A 121 15.51 -7.93 13.26
N ALA A 122 15.24 -6.85 14.00
CA ALA A 122 14.79 -6.93 15.39
C ALA A 122 13.29 -7.24 15.50
N GLU A 123 12.50 -6.93 14.47
CA GLU A 123 11.08 -7.28 14.40
C GLU A 123 10.90 -8.74 13.97
N VAL A 124 11.63 -9.21 12.96
CA VAL A 124 11.68 -10.63 12.56
C VAL A 124 12.09 -11.51 13.75
N ALA A 125 13.11 -11.12 14.50
CA ALA A 125 13.54 -11.85 15.70
C ALA A 125 12.50 -11.82 16.83
N LEU A 126 11.65 -10.78 16.92
CA LEU A 126 10.60 -10.70 17.93
C LEU A 126 9.38 -11.53 17.55
N GLU A 127 8.97 -11.53 16.29
CA GLU A 127 7.89 -12.39 15.77
C GLU A 127 8.25 -13.87 15.97
N GLN A 128 9.50 -14.23 15.67
CA GLN A 128 10.06 -15.56 15.96
C GLN A 128 10.10 -15.89 17.47
N ARG A 129 10.44 -14.92 18.34
CA ARG A 129 10.49 -15.11 19.82
C ARG A 129 9.11 -15.08 20.48
N ALA A 130 8.13 -14.43 19.89
CA ALA A 130 6.76 -14.35 20.39
C ALA A 130 5.96 -15.65 20.17
N GLY A 131 6.61 -16.70 19.64
CA GLY A 131 5.92 -17.95 19.31
C GLY A 131 4.90 -17.79 18.19
N VAL A 132 5.01 -16.72 17.39
CA VAL A 132 4.33 -16.65 16.10
C VAL A 132 5.13 -17.60 15.22
N ASP A 133 4.72 -18.86 15.26
CA ASP A 133 5.33 -19.92 14.48
C ASP A 133 5.46 -19.43 13.03
N ALA A 134 6.61 -19.60 12.39
CA ALA A 134 6.72 -19.30 10.96
C ALA A 134 5.75 -20.20 10.15
N ALA A 135 5.33 -21.33 10.74
CA ALA A 135 4.23 -22.17 10.28
C ALA A 135 2.82 -21.63 10.60
N ALA A 136 2.70 -20.60 11.45
CA ALA A 136 1.46 -19.93 11.86
C ALA A 136 1.27 -18.52 11.22
N MET A 137 2.19 -18.04 10.37
CA MET A 137 1.96 -16.90 9.46
C MET A 137 1.03 -17.24 8.28
N GLY A 138 0.09 -18.17 8.50
CA GLY A 138 -0.85 -18.65 7.50
C GLY A 138 -0.20 -19.56 6.46
N PRO A 139 -1.02 -20.32 5.71
CA PRO A 139 -0.53 -21.27 4.74
C PRO A 139 -0.08 -20.52 3.46
N GLY A 140 0.29 -21.23 2.38
CA GLY A 140 0.92 -20.68 1.17
C GLY A 140 0.30 -19.37 0.62
N PRO A 141 1.00 -18.66 -0.29
CA PRO A 141 0.69 -17.28 -0.70
C PRO A 141 -0.76 -16.99 -1.16
N ASN A 142 -1.53 -18.03 -1.49
CA ASN A 142 -2.92 -17.99 -1.96
C ASN A 142 -3.97 -18.33 -0.90
N ASP A 143 -3.61 -18.68 0.34
CA ASP A 143 -4.61 -19.13 1.31
C ASP A 143 -5.48 -18.00 1.87
N ILE A 144 -5.03 -16.75 1.75
CA ILE A 144 -5.92 -15.62 2.00
C ILE A 144 -7.09 -15.59 1.01
N LEU A 145 -6.90 -16.05 -0.24
CA LEU A 145 -7.95 -16.11 -1.26
C LEU A 145 -9.08 -17.07 -0.86
N ARG A 146 -8.78 -17.98 0.08
CA ARG A 146 -9.68 -18.96 0.68
C ARG A 146 -10.19 -18.53 2.06
N SER A 147 -9.69 -17.41 2.59
CA SER A 147 -10.16 -16.90 3.88
C SER A 147 -11.60 -16.40 3.75
N ALA A 148 -12.37 -16.57 4.83
CA ALA A 148 -13.74 -16.06 4.90
C ALA A 148 -13.78 -14.54 4.71
N LEU A 149 -12.88 -13.81 5.38
CA LEU A 149 -12.78 -12.35 5.30
C LEU A 149 -12.54 -11.86 3.87
N PHE A 150 -11.57 -12.44 3.15
CA PHE A 150 -11.34 -12.07 1.76
C PHE A 150 -12.52 -12.46 0.85
N SER A 151 -13.20 -13.57 1.15
CA SER A 151 -14.37 -13.99 0.39
C SER A 151 -15.52 -12.98 0.52
N GLU A 152 -15.77 -12.45 1.72
CA GLU A 152 -16.76 -11.40 1.98
C GLU A 152 -16.41 -10.10 1.24
N ALA A 153 -15.15 -9.65 1.33
CA ALA A 153 -14.68 -8.46 0.62
C ALA A 153 -14.79 -8.61 -0.91
N ARG A 154 -14.44 -9.80 -1.43
CA ARG A 154 -14.59 -10.13 -2.86
C ARG A 154 -16.05 -10.07 -3.30
N GLU A 155 -16.96 -10.71 -2.58
CA GLU A 155 -18.38 -10.72 -2.91
C GLU A 155 -18.97 -9.30 -2.89
N ALA A 156 -18.62 -8.51 -1.87
CA ALA A 156 -19.09 -7.13 -1.75
C ALA A 156 -18.66 -6.27 -2.95
N VAL A 157 -17.39 -6.36 -3.37
CA VAL A 157 -16.90 -5.55 -4.50
C VAL A 157 -17.42 -6.06 -5.85
N LEU A 158 -17.63 -7.37 -6.00
CA LEU A 158 -18.22 -7.95 -7.22
C LEU A 158 -19.71 -7.62 -7.38
N GLU A 159 -20.44 -7.49 -6.27
CA GLU A 159 -21.85 -7.12 -6.25
C GLU A 159 -22.03 -5.61 -6.50
N ARG A 160 -21.26 -4.77 -5.78
CA ARG A 160 -21.55 -3.33 -5.66
C ARG A 160 -20.55 -2.43 -6.38
N GLY A 161 -19.45 -3.00 -6.87
CA GLY A 161 -18.32 -2.25 -7.40
C GLY A 161 -17.70 -1.32 -6.35
N CYS A 162 -17.14 -0.20 -6.80
CA CYS A 162 -16.43 0.75 -5.95
C CYS A 162 -17.26 1.95 -5.49
N ARG A 163 -18.56 1.76 -5.32
CA ARG A 163 -19.43 2.82 -4.77
C ARG A 163 -19.32 2.82 -3.24
N ALA A 164 -19.29 4.01 -2.67
CA ALA A 164 -19.37 4.24 -1.23
C ALA A 164 -20.64 3.58 -0.71
N GLN A 165 -20.45 2.77 0.31
CA GLN A 165 -21.51 2.08 1.03
C GLN A 165 -22.26 3.04 1.94
N PRO A 166 -23.57 2.84 2.13
CA PRO A 166 -24.29 3.53 3.19
C PRO A 166 -23.69 3.18 4.55
N ARG A 167 -23.93 4.04 5.54
CA ARG A 167 -23.52 3.79 6.93
C ARG A 167 -24.22 2.54 7.47
N ASP A 168 -23.46 1.68 8.13
CA ASP A 168 -23.95 0.47 8.79
C ASP A 168 -24.87 0.80 9.97
N GLU A 169 -25.83 -0.10 10.22
CA GLU A 169 -26.68 -0.01 11.40
C GLU A 169 -25.84 -0.16 12.67
N GLY A 170 -26.00 0.78 13.62
CA GLY A 170 -25.22 0.81 14.86
C GLY A 170 -23.86 1.54 14.75
N SER A 171 -23.43 1.96 13.55
CA SER A 171 -22.26 2.84 13.41
C SER A 171 -22.62 4.32 13.64
N ALA A 172 -21.66 5.11 14.12
CA ALA A 172 -21.86 6.48 14.59
C ALA A 172 -22.19 7.41 13.44
N ALA A 173 -22.92 8.49 13.71
CA ALA A 173 -22.87 9.62 12.80
C ALA A 173 -21.43 10.18 12.72
N PRO A 174 -20.83 10.29 11.53
CA PRO A 174 -19.58 11.04 11.37
C PRO A 174 -19.76 12.46 11.91
N ARG A 175 -18.76 12.98 12.61
CA ARG A 175 -18.84 14.36 13.10
C ARG A 175 -18.99 15.34 11.93
N PRO A 176 -19.68 16.47 12.14
CA PRO A 176 -19.63 17.58 11.19
C PRO A 176 -18.18 18.02 10.94
N LEU A 177 -17.86 18.33 9.68
CA LEU A 177 -16.55 18.81 9.27
C LEU A 177 -16.50 20.34 9.30
N ASN A 178 -15.38 20.90 9.75
CA ASN A 178 -15.19 22.33 9.87
C ASN A 178 -14.54 22.89 8.59
N ASP A 179 -15.33 23.01 7.53
CA ASP A 179 -14.84 23.49 6.23
C ASP A 179 -14.25 24.91 6.30
N ILE A 180 -13.14 25.14 5.59
CA ILE A 180 -12.45 26.43 5.47
C ILE A 180 -13.35 27.49 4.80
N LEU A 181 -14.22 27.04 3.89
CA LEU A 181 -15.19 27.85 3.18
C LEU A 181 -16.59 27.27 3.40
N GLN A 182 -17.48 28.06 3.99
CA GLN A 182 -18.87 27.73 4.22
C GLN A 182 -19.69 27.84 2.93
N PRO A 183 -20.90 27.23 2.87
CA PRO A 183 -21.80 27.40 1.73
C PRO A 183 -22.08 28.88 1.45
N GLY A 184 -21.81 29.32 0.21
CA GLY A 184 -21.98 30.72 -0.21
C GLY A 184 -20.71 31.57 -0.14
N ASP A 185 -19.65 31.10 0.50
CA ASP A 185 -18.36 31.81 0.50
C ASP A 185 -17.74 31.84 -0.91
N ALA A 186 -17.00 32.91 -1.20
CA ALA A 186 -16.25 33.04 -2.45
C ALA A 186 -15.13 32.00 -2.52
N PHE A 187 -15.05 31.31 -3.67
CA PHE A 187 -13.97 30.38 -3.98
C PHE A 187 -13.14 30.87 -5.19
N PRO A 188 -11.80 30.79 -5.13
CA PRO A 188 -10.98 30.45 -3.96
C PRO A 188 -11.02 31.52 -2.86
N LYS A 189 -10.59 31.18 -1.63
CA LYS A 189 -10.66 32.08 -0.46
C LYS A 189 -9.88 33.38 -0.71
N PRO A 190 -10.53 34.57 -0.73
CA PRO A 190 -9.88 35.82 -1.12
C PRO A 190 -8.66 36.19 -0.28
N SER A 191 -8.72 35.98 1.05
CA SER A 191 -7.61 36.27 1.95
C SER A 191 -6.39 35.37 1.71
N ALA A 192 -6.61 34.14 1.23
CA ALA A 192 -5.53 33.22 0.89
C ALA A 192 -4.86 33.64 -0.42
N CYS A 193 -5.64 34.03 -1.43
CA CYS A 193 -5.15 34.49 -2.72
C CYS A 193 -4.34 35.80 -2.65
N ALA A 194 -4.57 36.61 -1.60
CA ALA A 194 -3.84 37.83 -1.35
C ALA A 194 -2.51 37.62 -0.60
N ALA A 195 -2.18 36.40 -0.17
CA ALA A 195 -1.05 36.15 0.73
C ALA A 195 0.32 36.36 0.05
N ASP A 196 0.54 35.78 -1.13
CA ASP A 196 1.76 35.92 -1.92
C ASP A 196 1.53 35.56 -3.41
N GLU A 197 2.57 35.68 -4.22
CA GLU A 197 2.50 35.40 -5.66
C GLU A 197 2.19 33.93 -6.00
N ASN A 198 2.71 32.98 -5.22
CA ASN A 198 2.44 31.56 -5.42
C ASN A 198 0.97 31.25 -5.13
N MET A 199 0.45 31.77 -4.02
CA MET A 199 -0.97 31.66 -3.66
C MET A 199 -1.89 32.33 -4.68
N ARG A 200 -1.50 33.49 -5.23
CA ARG A 200 -2.25 34.13 -6.31
C ARG A 200 -2.30 33.25 -7.56
N ALA A 201 -1.15 32.71 -7.99
CA ALA A 201 -1.08 31.82 -9.14
C ALA A 201 -1.88 30.53 -8.94
N LEU A 202 -1.83 29.95 -7.73
CA LEU A 202 -2.65 28.81 -7.35
C LEU A 202 -4.14 29.14 -7.43
N CYS A 203 -4.56 30.28 -6.89
CA CYS A 203 -5.98 30.67 -6.93
C CYS A 203 -6.48 30.87 -8.36
N GLU A 204 -5.70 31.48 -9.27
CA GLU A 204 -6.11 31.60 -10.68
C GLU A 204 -6.26 30.22 -11.32
N LEU A 205 -5.33 29.30 -11.08
CA LEU A 205 -5.43 27.93 -11.55
C LEU A 205 -6.70 27.23 -11.03
N LEU A 206 -7.01 27.40 -9.75
CA LEU A 206 -8.15 26.73 -9.11
C LEU A 206 -9.50 27.20 -9.64
N LYS A 207 -9.62 28.44 -10.13
CA LYS A 207 -10.83 28.93 -10.80
C LYS A 207 -11.13 28.16 -12.09
N GLU A 208 -10.09 27.68 -12.76
CA GLU A 208 -10.20 26.94 -14.02
C GLU A 208 -10.30 25.43 -13.79
N ALA A 209 -9.47 24.89 -12.90
CA ALA A 209 -9.26 23.46 -12.76
C ALA A 209 -10.19 22.76 -11.77
N ALA A 210 -10.64 23.45 -10.71
CA ALA A 210 -11.35 22.80 -9.61
C ALA A 210 -12.82 22.56 -9.95
N ILE A 211 -13.29 21.33 -9.70
CA ILE A 211 -14.70 20.95 -9.83
C ILE A 211 -15.21 20.68 -8.42
N GLY A 212 -16.26 21.37 -7.99
CA GLY A 212 -16.80 21.22 -6.63
C GLY A 212 -15.81 21.62 -5.51
N ARG A 213 -14.83 22.48 -5.82
CA ARG A 213 -13.68 22.81 -4.96
C ARG A 213 -12.72 21.62 -4.75
N GLU A 214 -12.70 20.67 -5.68
CA GLU A 214 -11.85 19.48 -5.62
C GLU A 214 -10.95 19.38 -6.84
N VAL A 215 -9.72 18.90 -6.63
CA VAL A 215 -8.76 18.55 -7.68
C VAL A 215 -8.08 17.22 -7.39
N LEU A 216 -7.63 16.52 -8.44
CA LEU A 216 -6.62 15.47 -8.34
C LEU A 216 -5.25 16.13 -8.53
N ALA A 217 -4.37 16.12 -7.54
CA ALA A 217 -3.08 16.79 -7.62
C ALA A 217 -1.91 15.78 -7.55
N ALA A 218 -0.96 15.91 -8.48
CA ALA A 218 0.28 15.15 -8.47
C ALA A 218 1.50 16.08 -8.49
N VAL A 219 2.46 15.84 -7.59
CA VAL A 219 3.72 16.59 -7.55
C VAL A 219 4.77 15.87 -8.40
N SER A 220 5.42 16.59 -9.31
CA SER A 220 6.34 15.95 -10.26
C SER A 220 7.50 16.85 -10.70
N ASN A 221 8.55 16.21 -11.21
CA ASN A 221 9.75 16.84 -11.77
C ASN A 221 10.17 16.10 -13.06
N LYS A 222 11.16 16.65 -13.77
CA LYS A 222 11.57 16.15 -15.08
C LYS A 222 12.15 14.72 -15.10
N ASN A 223 12.57 14.18 -13.96
CA ASN A 223 13.23 12.88 -13.89
C ASN A 223 12.25 11.71 -14.06
N ILE A 224 10.94 11.95 -13.92
CA ILE A 224 9.89 10.91 -13.91
C ILE A 224 8.85 11.08 -15.03
N PHE A 225 9.22 11.74 -16.13
CA PHE A 225 8.32 12.00 -17.28
C PHE A 225 7.60 10.77 -17.83
N ALA A 226 8.27 9.62 -17.87
CA ALA A 226 7.63 8.40 -18.36
C ALA A 226 6.44 7.99 -17.47
N MET A 227 6.63 7.99 -16.14
CA MET A 227 5.54 7.69 -15.19
C MET A 227 4.46 8.78 -15.20
N LEU A 228 4.86 10.06 -15.24
CA LEU A 228 3.92 11.19 -15.37
C LEU A 228 3.07 11.07 -16.64
N GLY A 229 3.66 10.63 -17.75
CA GLY A 229 2.93 10.35 -18.99
C GLY A 229 1.85 9.29 -18.78
N THR A 230 2.17 8.19 -18.09
CA THR A 230 1.22 7.09 -17.83
C THR A 230 0.10 7.55 -16.93
N PHE A 231 0.43 8.28 -15.88
CA PHE A 231 -0.53 8.91 -14.98
C PHE A 231 -1.51 9.80 -15.73
N LEU A 232 -1.02 10.71 -16.57
CA LEU A 232 -1.86 11.69 -17.29
C LEU A 232 -2.77 11.02 -18.33
N VAL A 233 -2.26 10.02 -19.07
CA VAL A 233 -3.11 9.25 -19.99
C VAL A 233 -4.15 8.43 -19.22
N GLY A 234 -3.80 7.88 -18.05
CA GLY A 234 -4.75 7.22 -17.16
C GLY A 234 -5.87 8.16 -16.69
N CYS A 235 -5.51 9.37 -16.25
CA CYS A 235 -6.48 10.40 -15.87
C CYS A 235 -7.42 10.75 -17.03
N ALA A 236 -6.87 10.95 -18.23
CA ALA A 236 -7.65 11.26 -19.42
C ALA A 236 -8.63 10.12 -19.78
N ARG A 237 -8.16 8.86 -19.79
CA ARG A 237 -9.02 7.68 -20.06
C ARG A 237 -10.08 7.46 -18.99
N ALA A 238 -9.77 7.80 -17.76
CA ALA A 238 -10.74 7.78 -16.66
C ALA A 238 -11.71 8.98 -16.70
N ASN A 239 -11.56 9.94 -17.62
CA ASN A 239 -12.33 11.19 -17.69
C ASN A 239 -12.16 12.08 -16.44
N ILE A 240 -10.95 12.17 -15.89
CA ILE A 240 -10.62 13.08 -14.78
C ILE A 240 -10.11 14.40 -15.35
N SER A 241 -10.99 15.38 -15.47
CA SER A 241 -10.67 16.70 -16.05
C SER A 241 -10.05 17.69 -15.06
N ASN A 242 -10.29 17.52 -13.76
CA ASN A 242 -9.73 18.35 -12.68
C ASN A 242 -8.35 17.86 -12.20
N ALA A 243 -7.55 17.25 -13.10
CA ALA A 243 -6.19 16.81 -12.81
C ALA A 243 -5.20 17.98 -12.91
N VAL A 244 -4.46 18.20 -11.83
CA VAL A 244 -3.45 19.27 -11.69
C VAL A 244 -2.07 18.64 -11.47
N VAL A 245 -1.09 19.02 -12.30
CA VAL A 245 0.31 18.72 -12.08
C VAL A 245 0.99 19.90 -11.39
N VAL A 246 1.49 19.65 -10.18
CA VAL A 246 2.33 20.59 -9.45
C VAL A 246 3.76 20.36 -9.91
N ALA A 247 4.21 21.22 -10.82
CA ALA A 247 5.50 21.11 -11.49
C ALA A 247 6.60 21.78 -10.66
N LEU A 248 7.61 21.00 -10.26
CA LEU A 248 8.78 21.50 -9.53
C LEU A 248 9.81 22.20 -10.43
N ASP A 249 9.67 22.07 -11.76
CA ASP A 249 10.51 22.70 -12.77
C ASP A 249 9.71 23.06 -14.04
N ASP A 250 10.26 23.95 -14.86
CA ASP A 250 9.55 24.48 -16.04
C ASP A 250 9.38 23.42 -17.15
N ALA A 251 10.30 22.44 -17.23
CA ALA A 251 10.20 21.37 -18.21
C ALA A 251 9.00 20.46 -17.90
N THR A 252 8.77 20.14 -16.63
CA THR A 252 7.56 19.43 -16.20
C THR A 252 6.29 20.19 -16.51
N ALA A 253 6.27 21.50 -16.27
CA ALA A 253 5.11 22.32 -16.59
C ALA A 253 4.79 22.29 -18.09
N GLN A 254 5.80 22.43 -18.94
CA GLN A 254 5.64 22.36 -20.40
C GLN A 254 5.15 20.97 -20.84
N PHE A 255 5.74 19.90 -20.31
CA PHE A 255 5.34 18.52 -20.61
C PHE A 255 3.88 18.26 -20.23
N ALA A 256 3.47 18.63 -19.01
CA ALA A 256 2.12 18.42 -18.51
C ALA A 256 1.07 19.22 -19.31
N ARG A 257 1.35 20.49 -19.64
CA ARG A 257 0.47 21.30 -20.52
C ARG A 257 0.33 20.69 -21.91
N GLY A 258 1.43 20.19 -22.48
CA GLY A 258 1.42 19.48 -23.76
C GLY A 258 0.57 18.19 -23.76
N LYS A 259 0.23 17.68 -22.57
CA LYS A 259 -0.67 16.54 -22.36
C LYS A 259 -2.09 16.94 -21.91
N GLY A 260 -2.40 18.24 -21.90
CA GLY A 260 -3.73 18.76 -21.55
C GLY A 260 -4.02 18.83 -20.05
N ALA A 261 -3.01 18.69 -19.18
CA ALA A 261 -3.19 18.81 -17.73
C ALA A 261 -3.11 20.28 -17.27
N HIS A 262 -3.89 20.62 -16.24
CA HIS A 262 -3.71 21.88 -15.51
C HIS A 262 -2.38 21.86 -14.78
N THR A 263 -1.69 23.01 -14.68
CA THR A 263 -0.33 23.05 -14.09
C THR A 263 -0.15 24.18 -13.10
N TYR A 264 0.39 23.85 -11.93
CA TYR A 264 0.88 24.81 -10.94
C TYR A 264 2.39 24.73 -10.86
N VAL A 265 3.10 25.80 -11.20
CA VAL A 265 4.58 25.82 -11.12
C VAL A 265 4.96 26.20 -9.70
N ARG A 266 5.59 25.27 -8.97
CA ARG A 266 5.95 25.45 -7.57
C ARG A 266 7.35 24.92 -7.31
N LYS A 267 8.35 25.76 -7.59
CA LYS A 267 9.78 25.44 -7.41
C LYS A 267 10.11 25.34 -5.92
N LEU A 268 10.08 24.12 -5.39
CA LEU A 268 10.42 23.80 -4.01
C LEU A 268 11.74 23.04 -3.95
N VAL A 269 12.51 23.27 -2.90
CA VAL A 269 13.81 22.61 -2.68
C VAL A 269 13.74 21.86 -1.35
N ALA A 270 14.16 20.58 -1.36
CA ALA A 270 14.23 19.76 -0.16
C ALA A 270 15.30 20.28 0.83
N ARG A 271 15.20 19.91 2.11
CA ARG A 271 16.08 20.39 3.20
C ARG A 271 17.59 20.24 2.92
N GLY A 272 17.98 19.24 2.13
CA GLY A 272 19.37 18.98 1.75
C GLY A 272 19.74 19.39 0.32
N GLY A 273 18.89 20.12 -0.40
CA GLY A 273 19.09 20.43 -1.83
C GLY A 273 18.98 19.22 -2.77
N SER A 274 18.77 18.02 -2.21
CA SER A 274 18.63 16.78 -2.97
C SER A 274 17.38 16.80 -3.85
N THR A 275 17.54 16.35 -5.08
CA THR A 275 16.46 16.07 -6.04
C THR A 275 16.05 14.60 -6.03
N ASP A 276 16.54 13.81 -5.07
CA ASP A 276 16.13 12.42 -4.88
C ASP A 276 14.63 12.35 -4.57
N ASN A 277 13.96 11.32 -5.07
CA ASN A 277 12.52 11.14 -4.97
C ASN A 277 12.04 11.15 -3.50
N HIS A 278 12.81 10.53 -2.59
CA HIS A 278 12.53 10.54 -1.14
C HIS A 278 12.74 11.91 -0.49
N ALA A 279 13.66 12.72 -1.01
CA ALA A 279 13.88 14.08 -0.51
C ALA A 279 12.79 15.04 -1.01
N THR A 280 12.26 14.80 -2.22
CA THR A 280 11.20 15.60 -2.82
C THR A 280 9.79 15.21 -2.37
N SER A 281 9.56 13.99 -1.88
CA SER A 281 8.23 13.50 -1.50
C SER A 281 7.59 14.36 -0.41
N GLY A 282 8.35 14.74 0.63
CA GLY A 282 7.87 15.59 1.73
C GLY A 282 7.40 17.00 1.31
N LEU A 283 7.76 17.46 0.12
CA LEU A 283 7.34 18.78 -0.42
C LEU A 283 5.83 18.83 -0.66
N LYS A 284 5.17 17.68 -0.85
CA LYS A 284 3.72 17.59 -1.07
C LYS A 284 2.90 18.23 0.05
N PHE A 285 3.35 18.16 1.31
CA PHE A 285 2.60 18.77 2.42
C PHE A 285 2.60 20.30 2.40
N ALA A 286 3.66 20.92 1.88
CA ALA A 286 3.69 22.37 1.69
C ALA A 286 2.69 22.80 0.62
N VAL A 287 2.62 22.05 -0.48
CA VAL A 287 1.66 22.25 -1.57
C VAL A 287 0.23 22.04 -1.06
N LEU A 288 -0.04 20.92 -0.38
CA LEU A 288 -1.37 20.64 0.18
C LEU A 288 -1.83 21.74 1.14
N HIS A 289 -0.95 22.23 2.01
CA HIS A 289 -1.28 23.36 2.88
C HIS A 289 -1.74 24.59 2.08
N GLU A 290 -1.11 24.91 0.94
CA GLU A 290 -1.52 26.01 0.06
C GLU A 290 -2.92 25.77 -0.52
N PHE A 291 -3.19 24.59 -1.11
CA PHE A 291 -4.51 24.24 -1.68
C PHE A 291 -5.63 24.28 -0.64
N LEU A 292 -5.43 23.63 0.52
CA LEU A 292 -6.43 23.60 1.58
C LEU A 292 -6.69 25.01 2.14
N SER A 293 -5.65 25.85 2.27
CA SER A 293 -5.78 27.24 2.72
C SER A 293 -6.59 28.10 1.74
N ALA A 294 -6.53 27.79 0.44
CA ALA A 294 -7.34 28.41 -0.60
C ALA A 294 -8.81 27.93 -0.58
N GLY A 295 -9.14 26.93 0.25
CA GLY A 295 -10.47 26.32 0.32
C GLY A 295 -10.72 25.21 -0.69
N CYS A 296 -9.66 24.62 -1.28
CA CYS A 296 -9.76 23.52 -2.23
C CYS A 296 -9.36 22.19 -1.56
N SER A 297 -10.25 21.21 -1.59
CA SER A 297 -9.96 19.81 -1.22
C SER A 297 -9.11 19.14 -2.30
N VAL A 298 -8.24 18.22 -1.90
CA VAL A 298 -7.26 17.60 -2.81
C VAL A 298 -7.29 16.09 -2.67
N LEU A 299 -7.48 15.39 -3.79
CA LEU A 299 -7.03 14.02 -3.93
C LEU A 299 -5.56 14.05 -4.33
N LEU A 300 -4.67 13.86 -3.37
CA LEU A 300 -3.24 13.75 -3.65
C LEU A 300 -2.97 12.39 -4.28
N SER A 301 -2.19 12.38 -5.35
CA SER A 301 -1.66 11.18 -5.96
C SER A 301 -0.17 11.34 -6.29
N ASP A 302 0.63 10.35 -5.94
CA ASP A 302 1.94 10.14 -6.54
C ASP A 302 1.75 9.75 -8.02
N VAL A 303 2.79 9.97 -8.83
CA VAL A 303 2.73 9.74 -10.29
C VAL A 303 2.74 8.27 -10.69
N ASP A 304 3.02 7.37 -9.76
CA ASP A 304 3.03 5.92 -9.91
C ASP A 304 1.69 5.27 -9.54
N VAL A 305 0.63 6.07 -9.48
CA VAL A 305 -0.76 5.64 -9.37
C VAL A 305 -1.40 5.59 -10.76
N LEU A 306 -2.02 4.46 -11.06
CA LEU A 306 -2.85 4.27 -12.24
C LEU A 306 -4.31 4.59 -11.92
N TRP A 307 -4.98 5.32 -12.81
CA TRP A 307 -6.41 5.64 -12.72
C TRP A 307 -7.20 4.83 -13.75
N MET A 308 -8.19 4.08 -13.28
CA MET A 308 -9.05 3.23 -14.11
C MET A 308 -10.49 3.75 -14.17
N GLN A 309 -10.92 4.49 -13.15
CA GLN A 309 -12.23 5.13 -13.07
C GLN A 309 -12.09 6.51 -12.42
N ASN A 310 -13.04 7.40 -12.68
CA ASN A 310 -13.07 8.74 -12.08
C ASN A 310 -13.57 8.67 -10.63
N PRO A 311 -12.75 8.98 -9.62
CA PRO A 311 -13.13 8.92 -8.21
C PRO A 311 -14.10 10.01 -7.76
N PHE A 312 -14.26 11.08 -8.56
CA PHE A 312 -15.14 12.20 -8.25
C PHE A 312 -16.57 11.95 -8.73
N THR A 313 -16.74 11.28 -9.88
CA THR A 313 -18.06 10.99 -10.46
C THR A 313 -18.58 9.59 -10.11
N LEU A 314 -17.69 8.61 -9.96
CA LEU A 314 -18.00 7.39 -9.24
C LEU A 314 -17.91 7.74 -7.75
N PRO A 315 -18.98 7.63 -6.95
CA PRO A 315 -18.96 8.03 -5.54
C PRO A 315 -18.12 7.06 -4.71
N SER A 316 -16.81 6.99 -4.95
CA SER A 316 -15.83 6.11 -4.29
C SER A 316 -15.14 6.80 -3.10
N LEU A 317 -15.16 8.14 -3.09
CA LEU A 317 -14.79 8.99 -1.96
C LEU A 317 -16.05 9.35 -1.15
N TYR A 318 -16.01 9.10 0.15
CA TYR A 318 -17.14 9.31 1.07
C TYR A 318 -17.38 10.78 1.41
N ARG A 319 -16.29 11.54 1.49
CA ARG A 319 -16.22 12.94 1.91
C ARG A 319 -16.78 13.18 3.32
N ASP A 320 -16.84 12.17 4.16
CA ASP A 320 -17.35 12.24 5.54
C ASP A 320 -16.23 12.36 6.60
N ALA A 321 -14.97 12.41 6.16
CA ALA A 321 -13.78 12.54 7.00
C ALA A 321 -12.89 13.69 6.49
N ASP A 322 -11.99 14.19 7.35
CA ASP A 322 -10.98 15.17 6.91
C ASP A 322 -9.97 14.55 5.96
N VAL A 323 -9.64 13.27 6.18
CA VAL A 323 -8.70 12.50 5.36
C VAL A 323 -9.27 11.12 5.06
N GLU A 324 -9.32 10.76 3.78
CA GLU A 324 -9.54 9.39 3.31
C GLU A 324 -8.25 8.90 2.67
N GLY A 325 -7.60 7.89 3.25
CA GLY A 325 -6.28 7.42 2.81
C GLY A 325 -6.34 6.02 2.21
N MET A 326 -5.58 5.77 1.15
CA MET A 326 -5.27 4.42 0.73
C MET A 326 -4.46 3.71 1.83
N THR A 327 -4.71 2.43 2.08
CA THR A 327 -3.95 1.63 3.04
C THR A 327 -2.76 0.93 2.39
N ASP A 328 -1.66 0.83 3.14
CA ASP A 328 -0.56 -0.10 2.86
C ASP A 328 -0.90 -1.53 3.32
N GLY A 329 -1.96 -1.71 4.12
CA GLY A 329 -2.54 -3.03 4.37
C GLY A 329 -3.09 -3.65 3.09
N TRP A 330 -3.15 -4.98 3.01
CA TRP A 330 -3.43 -5.71 1.78
C TRP A 330 -4.61 -6.69 1.88
N ASP A 331 -5.24 -6.74 3.05
CA ASP A 331 -6.45 -7.50 3.40
C ASP A 331 -7.25 -6.77 4.47
N ASP A 332 -8.46 -7.21 4.80
CA ASP A 332 -9.33 -6.56 5.80
C ASP A 332 -8.62 -6.37 7.16
N VAL A 333 -7.89 -7.38 7.63
CA VAL A 333 -7.24 -7.37 8.95
C VAL A 333 -6.17 -6.28 9.01
N THR A 334 -5.27 -6.26 8.03
CA THR A 334 -4.18 -5.28 7.96
C THR A 334 -4.67 -3.91 7.51
N ALA A 335 -5.69 -3.83 6.65
CA ALA A 335 -6.24 -2.59 6.14
C ALA A 335 -7.08 -1.83 7.18
N TYR A 336 -7.82 -2.55 8.03
CA TYR A 336 -8.80 -1.98 8.97
C TYR A 336 -8.44 -2.16 10.44
N GLY A 337 -7.56 -3.10 10.80
CA GLY A 337 -6.87 -3.12 12.08
C GLY A 337 -7.32 -4.22 13.02
N TYR A 338 -6.43 -4.62 13.92
CA TYR A 338 -6.58 -5.80 14.77
C TYR A 338 -5.87 -5.65 16.11
N GLU A 339 -6.23 -6.49 17.07
CA GLU A 339 -5.50 -6.59 18.34
C GLU A 339 -4.16 -7.28 18.10
N TRP A 340 -3.06 -6.58 18.42
CA TRP A 340 -1.72 -7.12 18.37
C TRP A 340 -1.32 -7.68 19.75
N PRO A 341 -1.17 -9.02 19.89
CA PRO A 341 -0.85 -9.68 21.15
C PRO A 341 0.65 -9.52 21.47
N SER A 342 1.06 -8.30 21.78
CA SER A 342 2.37 -8.00 22.38
C SER A 342 2.27 -7.87 23.89
N HIS A 343 3.41 -7.81 24.56
CA HIS A 343 3.52 -7.58 26.01
C HIS A 343 2.70 -6.38 26.53
N THR A 344 2.42 -5.40 25.68
CA THR A 344 1.69 -4.19 26.05
C THR A 344 0.25 -4.14 25.54
N ARG A 345 -0.19 -5.15 24.76
CA ARG A 345 -1.46 -5.23 23.99
C ARG A 345 -1.78 -3.93 23.25
N SER A 346 -1.80 -3.96 21.92
CA SER A 346 -1.90 -2.74 21.10
C SER A 346 -2.88 -2.92 19.96
N LEU A 347 -3.51 -1.84 19.51
CA LEU A 347 -4.17 -1.82 18.21
C LEU A 347 -3.08 -1.71 17.14
N ARG A 348 -3.11 -2.58 16.13
CA ARG A 348 -2.22 -2.51 14.97
C ARG A 348 -3.03 -2.36 13.69
N LEU A 349 -2.55 -1.48 12.80
CA LEU A 349 -3.15 -1.19 11.50
C LEU A 349 -2.04 -0.93 10.49
N GLY A 350 -2.22 -1.35 9.24
CA GLY A 350 -1.35 -0.93 8.13
C GLY A 350 -1.21 0.59 8.06
N ALA A 351 -0.04 1.08 7.68
CA ALA A 351 0.15 2.50 7.48
C ALA A 351 -0.84 3.01 6.42
N ARG A 352 -1.34 4.23 6.59
CA ARG A 352 -1.99 4.93 5.48
C ARG A 352 -0.91 5.43 4.55
N ASN A 353 -1.03 5.09 3.28
CA ASN A 353 -0.06 5.43 2.28
C ASN A 353 -0.06 6.96 2.07
N SER A 354 1.12 7.58 2.13
CA SER A 354 1.24 9.03 1.96
C SER A 354 1.28 9.49 0.50
N GLY A 355 1.23 8.56 -0.45
CA GLY A 355 1.21 8.81 -1.89
C GLY A 355 -0.18 8.74 -2.52
N LEU A 356 -1.22 8.31 -1.80
CA LEU A 356 -2.60 8.38 -2.30
C LEU A 356 -3.60 8.62 -1.17
N PHE A 357 -4.15 9.84 -1.12
CA PHE A 357 -5.20 10.19 -0.15
C PHE A 357 -6.01 11.40 -0.59
N TYR A 358 -7.29 11.41 -0.23
CA TYR A 358 -8.17 12.57 -0.33
C TYR A 358 -8.15 13.34 0.98
N VAL A 359 -7.95 14.64 0.92
CA VAL A 359 -7.97 15.54 2.07
C VAL A 359 -8.93 16.69 1.82
N ARG A 360 -9.87 16.91 2.74
CA ARG A 360 -10.83 18.00 2.69
C ARG A 360 -10.21 19.31 3.15
N ALA A 361 -10.63 20.42 2.57
CA ALA A 361 -10.28 21.77 3.04
C ALA A 361 -11.02 22.12 4.33
N THR A 362 -10.62 21.49 5.45
CA THR A 362 -11.11 21.75 6.80
C THR A 362 -10.05 22.43 7.66
N VAL A 363 -10.49 23.04 8.77
CA VAL A 363 -9.60 23.67 9.76
C VAL A 363 -8.62 22.64 10.35
N GLU A 364 -9.07 21.43 10.62
CA GLU A 364 -8.24 20.33 11.16
C GLU A 364 -7.21 19.87 10.13
N ALA A 365 -7.60 19.69 8.87
CA ALA A 365 -6.71 19.29 7.80
C ALA A 365 -5.63 20.35 7.51
N VAL A 366 -5.99 21.64 7.46
CA VAL A 366 -5.01 22.73 7.30
C VAL A 366 -3.99 22.73 8.43
N ARG A 367 -4.44 22.53 9.67
CA ARG A 367 -3.56 22.45 10.86
C ARG A 367 -2.60 21.27 10.76
N MET A 368 -3.08 20.10 10.35
CA MET A 368 -2.26 18.91 10.16
C MET A 368 -1.21 19.14 9.06
N MET A 369 -1.61 19.67 7.90
CA MET A 369 -0.67 19.95 6.80
C MET A 369 0.36 21.01 7.17
N ALA A 370 0.01 22.01 7.98
CA ALA A 370 0.96 22.99 8.51
C ALA A 370 2.03 22.34 9.40
N ARG A 371 1.65 21.36 10.24
CA ARG A 371 2.62 20.62 11.06
C ARG A 371 3.49 19.71 10.21
N LEU A 372 2.90 18.92 9.31
CA LEU A 372 3.65 18.05 8.41
C LEU A 372 4.68 18.84 7.60
N LYS A 373 4.27 19.97 7.01
CA LYS A 373 5.18 20.93 6.37
C LYS A 373 6.34 21.31 7.30
N GLY A 374 6.03 21.73 8.53
CA GLY A 374 7.05 22.13 9.52
C GLY A 374 7.94 20.98 9.99
N ARG A 375 7.46 19.74 10.01
CA ARG A 375 8.23 18.53 10.32
C ARG A 375 9.18 18.21 9.18
N MET A 376 8.72 18.18 7.93
CA MET A 376 9.58 17.95 6.75
C MET A 376 10.72 18.98 6.63
N GLN A 377 10.52 20.19 7.14
CA GLN A 377 11.54 21.24 7.15
C GLN A 377 12.58 21.10 8.26
N ARG A 378 12.27 20.43 9.37
CA ARG A 378 13.10 20.46 10.60
C ARG A 378 13.57 19.10 11.07
N GLU A 379 12.82 18.05 10.78
CA GLU A 379 13.07 16.69 11.26
C GLU A 379 13.67 15.83 10.14
N ALA A 380 14.45 14.82 10.53
CA ALA A 380 14.94 13.78 9.62
C ALA A 380 14.02 12.57 9.74
N VAL A 381 12.78 12.72 9.27
CA VAL A 381 11.71 11.72 9.37
C VAL A 381 11.15 11.46 7.98
N TRP A 382 10.83 10.20 7.68
CA TRP A 382 10.19 9.83 6.43
C TRP A 382 8.77 10.41 6.34
N ASP A 383 8.33 10.86 5.16
CA ASP A 383 7.04 11.52 4.98
C ASP A 383 5.86 10.62 5.35
N GLN A 384 5.93 9.33 5.00
CA GLN A 384 4.92 8.35 5.39
C GLN A 384 4.84 8.15 6.91
N THR A 385 6.01 8.12 7.57
CA THR A 385 6.08 8.00 9.02
C THR A 385 5.42 9.19 9.69
N ALA A 386 5.83 10.41 9.33
CA ALA A 386 5.28 11.63 9.90
C ALA A 386 3.77 11.76 9.62
N TYR A 387 3.33 11.44 8.41
CA TYR A 387 1.92 11.45 8.00
C TYR A 387 1.05 10.58 8.91
N ASN A 388 1.48 9.34 9.18
CA ASN A 388 0.74 8.42 10.04
C ASN A 388 0.78 8.82 11.51
N GLU A 389 1.91 9.29 12.00
CA GLU A 389 2.06 9.79 13.37
C GLU A 389 1.12 10.98 13.65
N GLU A 390 1.08 11.98 12.76
CA GLU A 390 0.21 13.15 12.93
C GLU A 390 -1.28 12.77 12.91
N MET A 391 -1.66 11.66 12.26
CA MET A 391 -3.05 11.21 12.27
C MET A 391 -3.48 10.49 13.54
N TRP A 392 -2.55 9.87 14.27
CA TRP A 392 -2.87 9.04 15.44
C TRP A 392 -2.55 9.71 16.77
N TRP A 393 -1.58 10.61 16.80
CA TRP A 393 -1.07 11.14 18.05
C TRP A 393 -2.13 11.88 18.88
N ALA A 394 -2.28 11.42 20.11
CA ALA A 394 -3.07 12.08 21.13
C ALA A 394 -2.54 13.49 21.44
N ALA A 395 -3.42 14.37 21.92
CA ALA A 395 -3.02 15.68 22.40
C ALA A 395 -2.08 15.58 23.62
N LEU A 396 -1.00 16.37 23.63
CA LEU A 396 -0.13 16.61 24.80
C LEU A 396 -0.40 18.02 25.39
N PRO A 397 0.02 18.32 26.63
CA PRO A 397 -0.29 19.60 27.29
C PRO A 397 0.08 20.86 26.48
N ARG A 398 1.10 20.80 25.62
CA ARG A 398 1.52 21.91 24.74
C ARG A 398 1.32 21.63 23.25
N GLU A 399 0.78 20.47 22.91
CA GLU A 399 0.59 20.04 21.53
C GLU A 399 -0.85 19.53 21.39
N PRO A 400 -1.81 20.37 20.98
CA PRO A 400 -3.18 19.91 20.81
C PRO A 400 -3.22 18.83 19.71
N ALA A 401 -4.13 17.87 19.86
CA ALA A 401 -4.42 16.95 18.77
C ALA A 401 -4.90 17.74 17.54
N HIS A 402 -4.69 17.19 16.36
CA HIS A 402 -5.23 17.79 15.13
C HIS A 402 -6.73 17.69 15.08
N GLY A 403 -7.29 16.63 15.67
CA GLY A 403 -8.71 16.36 15.67
C GLY A 403 -9.23 15.84 14.33
N ILE A 404 -8.35 15.39 13.44
CA ILE A 404 -8.76 14.87 12.14
C ILE A 404 -9.59 13.59 12.32
N ALA A 405 -10.72 13.53 11.61
CA ALA A 405 -11.43 12.29 11.35
C ALA A 405 -10.78 11.64 10.13
N ALA A 406 -10.56 10.32 10.21
CA ALA A 406 -9.89 9.58 9.15
C ALA A 406 -10.71 8.38 8.68
N ARG A 407 -10.58 8.08 7.39
CA ARG A 407 -11.14 6.91 6.73
C ARG A 407 -10.06 6.18 5.93
N VAL A 408 -10.20 4.87 5.82
CA VAL A 408 -9.45 4.06 4.87
C VAL A 408 -10.31 3.87 3.62
N MET A 409 -9.74 4.19 2.46
CA MET A 409 -10.35 3.86 1.17
C MET A 409 -10.40 2.34 1.01
N ASN A 410 -11.49 1.81 0.46
CA ASN A 410 -11.62 0.36 0.24
C ASN A 410 -10.42 -0.19 -0.55
N TYR A 411 -9.70 -1.15 0.04
CA TYR A 411 -8.40 -1.60 -0.47
C TYR A 411 -8.49 -2.40 -1.76
N LEU A 412 -9.66 -2.95 -2.13
CA LEU A 412 -9.90 -3.58 -3.44
C LEU A 412 -10.27 -2.54 -4.52
N CYS A 413 -10.67 -1.34 -4.13
CA CYS A 413 -11.03 -0.24 -5.04
C CYS A 413 -9.88 0.73 -5.28
N HIS A 414 -9.12 1.03 -4.23
CA HIS A 414 -7.89 1.82 -4.29
C HIS A 414 -6.74 0.92 -3.86
N MET A 415 -6.30 0.07 -4.79
CA MET A 415 -5.34 -0.99 -4.49
C MET A 415 -3.93 -0.44 -4.38
N ASN A 416 -3.18 -0.95 -3.41
CA ASN A 416 -1.72 -0.94 -3.51
C ASN A 416 -1.24 -2.12 -4.39
N SER A 417 0.02 -2.10 -4.81
CA SER A 417 0.52 -3.12 -5.75
C SER A 417 0.65 -4.50 -5.13
N LYS A 418 0.70 -4.58 -3.81
CA LYS A 418 0.72 -5.83 -3.08
C LYS A 418 -0.63 -6.54 -3.17
N THR A 419 -1.73 -5.83 -2.91
CA THR A 419 -3.09 -6.33 -3.12
C THR A 419 -3.30 -6.79 -4.56
N PHE A 420 -2.83 -6.00 -5.54
CA PHE A 420 -3.03 -6.34 -6.95
C PHE A 420 -2.25 -7.57 -7.39
N PHE A 421 -0.92 -7.54 -7.27
CA PHE A 421 -0.07 -8.60 -7.81
C PHE A 421 -0.20 -9.91 -7.02
N ARG A 422 -0.54 -9.87 -5.72
CA ARG A 422 -0.65 -11.09 -4.89
C ARG A 422 -2.02 -11.71 -4.90
N TYR A 423 -3.06 -10.90 -4.89
CA TYR A 423 -4.41 -11.43 -4.66
C TYR A 423 -5.30 -11.19 -5.86
N MET A 424 -5.46 -9.94 -6.29
CA MET A 424 -6.39 -9.61 -7.37
C MET A 424 -6.05 -10.32 -8.68
N ARG A 425 -4.76 -10.40 -9.04
CA ARG A 425 -4.29 -11.06 -10.27
C ARG A 425 -4.53 -12.58 -10.26
N GLU A 426 -4.50 -13.21 -9.09
CA GLU A 426 -4.63 -14.66 -8.94
C GLU A 426 -6.10 -15.11 -8.75
N ASP A 427 -7.03 -14.15 -8.58
CA ASP A 427 -8.46 -14.42 -8.47
C ASP A 427 -9.17 -14.15 -9.81
N ASP A 428 -9.52 -15.23 -10.51
CA ASP A 428 -10.15 -15.17 -11.84
C ASP A 428 -11.45 -14.36 -11.84
N GLN A 429 -12.24 -14.40 -10.75
CA GLN A 429 -13.50 -13.68 -10.69
C GLN A 429 -13.27 -12.18 -10.57
N LEU A 430 -12.40 -11.76 -9.66
CA LEU A 430 -12.00 -10.36 -9.52
C LEU A 430 -11.36 -9.87 -10.82
N LEU A 431 -10.40 -10.60 -11.36
CA LEU A 431 -9.69 -10.21 -12.57
C LEU A 431 -10.63 -10.04 -13.78
N ALA A 432 -11.66 -10.88 -13.90
CA ALA A 432 -12.63 -10.81 -14.99
C ALA A 432 -13.70 -9.73 -14.81
N ARG A 433 -14.17 -9.50 -13.58
CA ARG A 433 -15.41 -8.73 -13.32
C ARG A 433 -15.21 -7.43 -12.56
N HIS A 434 -14.12 -7.31 -11.82
CA HIS A 434 -13.85 -6.13 -10.99
C HIS A 434 -12.95 -5.14 -11.72
N ARG A 435 -13.38 -3.87 -11.74
CA ARG A 435 -12.56 -2.74 -12.17
C ARG A 435 -12.27 -1.87 -10.94
N PRO A 436 -11.01 -1.77 -10.47
CA PRO A 436 -10.66 -0.85 -9.40
C PRO A 436 -10.77 0.61 -9.85
N VAL A 437 -10.78 1.54 -8.91
CA VAL A 437 -10.70 2.99 -9.18
C VAL A 437 -9.26 3.37 -9.48
N SER A 438 -8.33 2.94 -8.62
CA SER A 438 -6.91 3.21 -8.75
C SER A 438 -6.04 2.03 -8.32
N LEU A 439 -4.79 2.04 -8.79
CA LEU A 439 -3.74 1.08 -8.43
C LEU A 439 -2.43 1.83 -8.23
N HIS A 440 -1.90 1.83 -7.01
CA HIS A 440 -0.63 2.46 -6.68
C HIS A 440 0.51 1.44 -6.74
N ILE A 441 1.55 1.69 -7.54
CA ILE A 441 2.75 0.85 -7.62
C ILE A 441 3.78 1.24 -6.54
N ASN A 442 3.37 1.13 -5.27
CA ASN A 442 4.14 1.58 -4.11
C ASN A 442 5.15 0.56 -3.57
N TYR A 443 4.88 -0.75 -3.69
CA TYR A 443 5.70 -1.79 -3.05
C TYR A 443 6.87 -2.30 -3.90
N HIS A 444 7.02 -1.84 -5.15
CA HIS A 444 7.98 -2.41 -6.09
C HIS A 444 8.99 -1.37 -6.60
N PRO A 445 10.27 -1.75 -6.79
CA PRO A 445 11.28 -0.85 -7.33
C PRO A 445 11.12 -0.66 -8.85
N GLU A 446 10.64 -1.68 -9.58
CA GLU A 446 10.35 -1.59 -11.03
C GLU A 446 8.98 -0.95 -11.30
N LYS A 447 8.78 0.29 -10.82
CA LYS A 447 7.48 0.98 -10.88
C LYS A 447 6.93 1.10 -12.30
N LEU A 448 7.69 1.72 -13.21
CA LEU A 448 7.22 2.01 -14.56
C LEU A 448 6.81 0.76 -15.35
N PRO A 449 7.61 -0.33 -15.45
CA PRO A 449 7.17 -1.49 -16.21
C PRO A 449 5.93 -2.19 -15.62
N ARG A 450 5.77 -2.19 -14.28
CA ARG A 450 4.56 -2.72 -13.64
C ARG A 450 3.35 -1.83 -13.93
N MET A 451 3.55 -0.51 -13.93
CA MET A 451 2.52 0.43 -14.36
C MET A 451 2.10 0.15 -15.80
N GLU A 452 3.04 -0.06 -16.72
CA GLU A 452 2.74 -0.34 -18.14
C GLU A 452 1.94 -1.63 -18.31
N ASP A 453 2.33 -2.72 -17.64
CA ASP A 453 1.63 -4.01 -17.75
C ASP A 453 0.22 -3.94 -17.12
N ALA A 454 0.07 -3.29 -15.96
CA ALA A 454 -1.24 -3.09 -15.34
C ALA A 454 -2.13 -2.12 -16.14
N PHE A 455 -1.54 -1.07 -16.72
CA PHE A 455 -2.25 -0.17 -17.61
C PHE A 455 -2.76 -0.92 -18.84
N ALA A 456 -1.92 -1.72 -19.49
CA ALA A 456 -2.30 -2.54 -20.62
C ALA A 456 -3.45 -3.51 -20.27
N ARG A 457 -3.45 -4.09 -19.06
CA ARG A 457 -4.51 -4.98 -18.59
C ARG A 457 -5.89 -4.31 -18.50
N TYR A 458 -5.96 -3.08 -17.98
CA TYR A 458 -7.25 -2.43 -17.70
C TYR A 458 -7.73 -1.51 -18.81
N HIS A 459 -6.81 -0.90 -19.56
CA HIS A 459 -7.14 0.08 -20.58
C HIS A 459 -7.00 -0.47 -22.00
N GLY A 460 -6.31 -1.61 -22.18
CA GLY A 460 -5.97 -2.17 -23.48
C GLY A 460 -4.99 -1.29 -24.28
N ALA A 461 -4.31 -1.88 -25.26
CA ALA A 461 -3.68 -1.12 -26.34
C ALA A 461 -4.79 -0.62 -27.27
N ALA A 462 -5.47 0.47 -26.91
CA ALA A 462 -6.49 1.07 -27.77
C ALA A 462 -5.84 1.46 -29.11
N PRO A 463 -6.37 1.01 -30.27
CA PRO A 463 -5.72 1.15 -31.58
C PRO A 463 -5.60 2.61 -32.07
N ASP A 464 -6.29 3.55 -31.42
CA ASP A 464 -6.45 4.95 -31.81
C ASP A 464 -5.69 5.95 -30.92
N VAL A 465 -4.95 5.48 -29.90
CA VAL A 465 -4.20 6.36 -29.00
C VAL A 465 -2.70 6.24 -29.28
N ASP A 466 -2.08 7.32 -29.76
CA ASP A 466 -0.62 7.45 -29.72
C ASP A 466 -0.17 7.52 -28.26
N LEU A 467 0.23 6.37 -27.75
CA LEU A 467 0.73 6.19 -26.39
C LEU A 467 2.13 6.81 -26.19
N GLY A 468 2.73 7.46 -27.19
CA GLY A 468 4.05 8.08 -27.07
C GLY A 468 5.18 7.08 -26.80
N ASN A 469 6.36 7.60 -26.46
CA ASN A 469 7.59 6.78 -26.40
C ASN A 469 7.72 5.81 -25.21
N GLY A 470 6.70 5.66 -24.36
CA GLY A 470 6.79 4.82 -23.17
C GLY A 470 5.49 4.55 -22.40
N LEU A 471 4.32 4.51 -23.06
CA LEU A 471 3.04 4.20 -22.40
C LEU A 471 2.41 2.98 -23.07
N GLY A 472 1.92 2.01 -22.28
CA GLY A 472 1.25 0.80 -22.76
C GLY A 472 1.95 0.06 -23.92
N ARG A 473 3.27 0.27 -24.09
CA ARG A 473 4.06 -0.42 -25.10
C ARG A 473 4.18 -1.87 -24.68
N PRO A 474 4.26 -2.81 -25.64
CA PRO A 474 4.68 -4.17 -25.31
C PRO A 474 6.03 -4.09 -24.60
N THR A 475 6.03 -4.30 -23.28
CA THR A 475 7.27 -4.46 -22.53
C THR A 475 7.89 -5.78 -22.96
N LYS A 476 9.19 -5.97 -22.72
CA LYS A 476 9.77 -7.32 -22.87
C LYS A 476 8.99 -8.36 -22.05
N ARG A 477 8.37 -7.94 -20.96
CA ARG A 477 7.52 -8.77 -20.11
C ARG A 477 6.12 -8.98 -20.66
N ALA A 478 5.54 -8.04 -21.39
CA ALA A 478 4.27 -8.24 -22.10
C ALA A 478 4.36 -9.44 -23.06
N ALA A 479 5.48 -9.56 -23.79
CA ALA A 479 5.78 -10.74 -24.60
C ALA A 479 6.06 -12.02 -23.80
N GLN A 480 6.23 -11.93 -22.48
CA GLN A 480 6.49 -13.02 -21.53
C GLN A 480 5.32 -13.26 -20.56
N GLY A 481 4.13 -12.70 -20.81
CA GLY A 481 2.93 -12.91 -19.98
C GLY A 481 2.38 -11.67 -19.26
N GLY A 482 2.94 -10.48 -19.49
CA GLY A 482 2.42 -9.20 -18.97
C GLY A 482 2.34 -9.18 -17.44
N ILE A 483 1.15 -8.90 -16.89
CA ILE A 483 0.95 -8.89 -15.44
C ILE A 483 1.30 -10.23 -14.78
N HIS A 484 1.22 -11.36 -15.49
CA HIS A 484 1.56 -12.69 -14.98
C HIS A 484 3.06 -13.01 -15.08
N ALA A 485 3.85 -12.21 -15.80
CA ALA A 485 5.30 -12.37 -15.86
C ALA A 485 6.02 -11.94 -14.57
N TRP A 486 5.30 -11.29 -13.64
CA TRP A 486 5.85 -10.82 -12.37
C TRP A 486 5.78 -11.89 -11.30
N HIS A 487 6.94 -12.39 -10.86
CA HIS A 487 7.07 -13.29 -9.70
C HIS A 487 7.69 -12.56 -8.50
N TRP A 488 7.59 -13.18 -7.31
CA TRP A 488 7.97 -12.58 -6.02
C TRP A 488 9.47 -12.29 -5.88
N GLY A 489 10.32 -13.08 -6.55
CA GLY A 489 11.77 -12.85 -6.60
C GLY A 489 12.22 -11.62 -7.40
N VAL A 490 11.34 -10.99 -8.19
CA VAL A 490 11.71 -9.81 -9.00
C VAL A 490 11.90 -8.59 -8.08
N GLY A 491 13.15 -8.11 -8.01
CA GLY A 491 13.58 -6.98 -7.18
C GLY A 491 14.66 -7.37 -6.16
N LEU A 492 14.70 -8.63 -5.72
CA LEU A 492 15.72 -9.13 -4.78
C LEU A 492 17.11 -9.22 -5.44
N LYS A 493 18.15 -8.75 -4.73
CA LYS A 493 19.55 -8.94 -5.15
C LYS A 493 19.85 -10.42 -5.37
N ALA A 494 19.42 -11.28 -4.45
CA ALA A 494 19.57 -12.74 -4.53
C ALA A 494 18.80 -13.38 -5.71
N GLY A 495 17.77 -12.71 -6.25
CA GLY A 495 16.98 -13.18 -7.40
C GLY A 495 17.39 -12.57 -8.73
N GLN A 496 18.57 -11.93 -8.84
CA GLN A 496 19.01 -11.28 -10.09
C GLN A 496 19.02 -12.25 -11.29
N TRP A 497 19.40 -13.50 -11.06
CA TRP A 497 19.41 -14.56 -12.07
C TRP A 497 18.00 -15.06 -12.45
N CYS A 498 16.99 -14.88 -11.60
CA CYS A 498 15.59 -15.14 -11.93
C CYS A 498 14.98 -14.07 -12.84
N ARG A 499 15.56 -12.87 -12.93
CA ARG A 499 14.97 -11.74 -13.67
C ARG A 499 15.04 -11.90 -15.19
N GLU A 500 15.82 -12.85 -15.70
CA GLU A 500 16.03 -13.06 -17.13
C GLU A 500 15.57 -14.47 -17.54
N ALA A 501 14.41 -14.54 -18.21
CA ALA A 501 14.01 -15.76 -18.93
C ALA A 501 15.14 -16.22 -19.88
N PRO A 502 15.28 -17.54 -20.12
CA PRO A 502 16.37 -18.10 -20.91
C PRO A 502 16.25 -17.57 -22.32
N ARG A 503 17.28 -16.84 -22.77
CA ARG A 503 17.32 -16.36 -24.15
C ARG A 503 17.87 -17.41 -25.11
N VAL A 504 18.42 -18.51 -24.58
CA VAL A 504 18.99 -19.61 -25.35
C VAL A 504 18.40 -20.92 -24.82
N ARG A 505 17.69 -21.64 -25.69
CA ARG A 505 17.03 -22.90 -25.37
C ARG A 505 18.04 -24.05 -25.33
N GLY A 506 17.85 -24.99 -24.40
CA GLY A 506 18.72 -26.16 -24.24
C GLY A 506 20.07 -25.83 -23.60
N ALA A 507 21.10 -26.62 -23.92
CA ALA A 507 22.40 -26.58 -23.23
C ALA A 507 23.61 -26.00 -24.01
N PRO A 508 23.50 -25.09 -24.99
CA PRO A 508 24.69 -24.61 -25.69
C PRO A 508 25.62 -23.87 -24.72
N GLY A 509 26.80 -24.44 -24.47
CA GLY A 509 27.84 -23.87 -23.62
C GLY A 509 27.70 -24.12 -22.11
N SER A 510 26.76 -24.94 -21.63
CA SER A 510 26.67 -25.35 -20.22
C SER A 510 27.16 -26.80 -20.02
N ALA A 511 28.05 -27.00 -19.04
CA ALA A 511 28.56 -28.32 -18.69
C ALA A 511 27.49 -29.17 -17.99
N LEU A 512 26.75 -28.57 -17.06
CA LEU A 512 25.61 -29.20 -16.39
C LEU A 512 24.50 -29.55 -17.38
N GLY A 513 24.13 -28.63 -18.26
CA GLY A 513 23.12 -28.88 -19.29
C GLY A 513 23.55 -29.99 -20.25
N GLY A 514 24.82 -30.02 -20.65
CA GLY A 514 25.38 -31.09 -21.47
C GLY A 514 25.32 -32.45 -20.77
N ARG A 515 25.69 -32.51 -19.48
CA ARG A 515 25.61 -33.74 -18.67
C ARG A 515 24.17 -34.21 -18.47
N LEU A 516 23.23 -33.29 -18.24
CA LEU A 516 21.80 -33.57 -18.12
C LEU A 516 21.22 -34.21 -19.38
N VAL A 517 21.54 -33.66 -20.56
CA VAL A 517 21.11 -34.21 -21.84
C VAL A 517 21.78 -35.56 -22.13
N ALA A 518 23.08 -35.70 -21.83
CA ALA A 518 23.82 -36.96 -22.02
C ALA A 518 23.26 -38.11 -21.18
N ALA A 519 22.73 -37.82 -19.99
CA ALA A 519 22.07 -38.81 -19.14
C ALA A 519 20.65 -39.19 -19.59
N GLY A 520 20.17 -38.65 -20.72
CA GLY A 520 18.82 -38.88 -21.25
C GLY A 520 17.75 -37.96 -20.67
N GLY A 521 18.13 -36.94 -19.87
CA GLY A 521 17.28 -35.83 -19.44
C GLY A 521 16.12 -36.17 -18.49
N ARG A 522 15.84 -37.44 -18.20
CA ARG A 522 14.77 -37.85 -17.29
C ARG A 522 15.15 -37.56 -15.85
N ALA A 523 14.24 -37.01 -15.07
CA ALA A 523 14.48 -36.66 -13.67
C ALA A 523 13.22 -36.78 -12.80
N THR A 524 13.44 -36.76 -11.49
CA THR A 524 12.40 -36.60 -10.47
C THR A 524 12.59 -35.27 -9.76
N TRP A 525 11.49 -34.58 -9.45
CA TRP A 525 11.48 -33.35 -8.69
C TRP A 525 10.79 -33.60 -7.35
N SER A 526 11.51 -33.44 -6.22
CA SER A 526 10.98 -33.81 -4.89
C SER A 526 10.41 -35.24 -4.81
N GLY A 527 10.97 -36.18 -5.57
CA GLY A 527 10.45 -37.56 -5.66
C GLY A 527 9.27 -37.75 -6.61
N ILE A 528 8.77 -36.70 -7.26
CA ILE A 528 7.70 -36.77 -8.26
C ILE A 528 8.34 -37.06 -9.63
N SER A 529 7.99 -38.21 -10.21
CA SER A 529 8.43 -38.65 -11.55
C SER A 529 7.66 -37.93 -12.65
N GLY A 530 8.30 -37.78 -13.82
CA GLY A 530 7.69 -37.18 -15.02
C GLY A 530 8.37 -35.92 -15.52
N LEU A 531 9.54 -35.56 -14.95
CA LEU A 531 10.37 -34.47 -15.45
C LEU A 531 11.28 -34.97 -16.58
N HIS A 532 11.33 -34.28 -17.73
CA HIS A 532 12.21 -34.63 -18.84
C HIS A 532 12.75 -33.40 -19.57
N PHE A 533 14.06 -33.18 -19.43
CA PHE A 533 14.79 -32.09 -20.08
C PHE A 533 15.22 -32.49 -21.49
N HIS A 534 14.51 -32.01 -22.51
CA HIS A 534 14.84 -32.31 -23.91
C HIS A 534 15.98 -31.44 -24.42
N ALA A 535 16.85 -31.99 -25.28
CA ALA A 535 18.01 -31.28 -25.84
C ALA A 535 17.66 -29.92 -26.50
N GLY A 536 16.47 -29.78 -27.09
CA GLY A 536 15.98 -28.55 -27.72
C GLY A 536 15.44 -27.48 -26.75
N GLY A 537 15.55 -27.68 -25.44
CA GLY A 537 15.05 -26.76 -24.41
C GLY A 537 13.56 -26.87 -24.10
N ALA A 538 12.88 -27.90 -24.63
CA ALA A 538 11.56 -28.28 -24.15
C ALA A 538 11.68 -29.05 -22.84
N LEU A 539 10.71 -28.89 -21.94
CA LEU A 539 10.67 -29.58 -20.66
C LEU A 539 9.31 -30.24 -20.49
N ASP A 540 9.28 -31.56 -20.33
CA ASP A 540 8.08 -32.22 -19.82
C ASP A 540 8.10 -32.15 -18.30
N THR A 541 6.96 -31.82 -17.70
CA THR A 541 6.78 -31.88 -16.25
C THR A 541 5.57 -32.76 -15.92
N PRO A 542 5.45 -33.26 -14.68
CA PRO A 542 4.26 -34.01 -14.24
C PRO A 542 2.95 -33.22 -14.36
N TRP A 543 3.05 -31.89 -14.47
CA TRP A 543 1.92 -30.96 -14.44
C TRP A 543 1.62 -30.32 -15.80
N GLY A 544 2.45 -30.59 -16.82
CA GLY A 544 2.30 -30.02 -18.17
C GLY A 544 3.64 -29.72 -18.83
N SER A 545 3.59 -28.96 -19.93
CA SER A 545 4.78 -28.58 -20.70
C SER A 545 5.43 -27.31 -20.17
N GLY A 546 6.75 -27.26 -20.27
CA GLY A 546 7.60 -26.17 -19.84
C GLY A 546 8.77 -25.94 -20.79
N SER A 547 9.72 -25.12 -20.37
CA SER A 547 10.95 -24.88 -21.13
C SER A 547 12.16 -24.75 -20.24
N TRP A 548 13.36 -24.98 -20.78
CA TRP A 548 14.60 -24.82 -20.05
C TRP A 548 15.73 -24.32 -20.96
N GLY A 549 16.76 -23.73 -20.35
CA GLY A 549 17.90 -23.22 -21.09
C GLY A 549 19.00 -22.62 -20.22
N THR A 550 20.03 -22.07 -20.86
CA THR A 550 21.16 -21.43 -20.17
C THR A 550 20.83 -19.98 -19.79
N LEU A 551 21.28 -19.55 -18.61
CA LEU A 551 21.21 -18.14 -18.17
C LEU A 551 22.23 -17.26 -18.90
N LYS A 552 21.92 -15.97 -19.10
CA LYS A 552 22.85 -15.03 -19.76
C LYS A 552 23.89 -14.52 -18.75
N LYS A 553 25.15 -14.94 -18.95
CA LYS A 553 26.36 -14.45 -18.23
C LYS A 553 26.18 -14.36 -16.71
N PRO A 554 26.30 -15.48 -16.01
CA PRO A 554 26.55 -15.45 -14.59
C PRO A 554 27.97 -14.91 -14.36
N GLY A 555 28.22 -14.19 -13.26
CA GLY A 555 29.61 -14.00 -12.81
C GLY A 555 30.27 -15.36 -12.51
N ALA A 556 31.57 -15.38 -12.23
CA ALA A 556 32.34 -16.61 -11.99
C ALA A 556 31.71 -17.57 -10.95
N GLU A 557 30.88 -17.07 -10.03
CA GLU A 557 30.20 -17.84 -8.98
C GLU A 557 28.97 -18.64 -9.46
N HIS A 558 28.55 -18.49 -10.73
CA HIS A 558 27.26 -19.00 -11.21
C HIS A 558 27.35 -19.64 -12.61
N GLU A 559 28.56 -19.95 -13.10
CA GLU A 559 28.86 -20.32 -14.50
C GLU A 559 28.14 -21.56 -15.05
N ASP A 560 27.51 -22.38 -14.21
CA ASP A 560 26.87 -23.64 -14.63
C ASP A 560 25.43 -23.84 -14.09
N LEU A 561 24.68 -22.74 -14.03
CA LEU A 561 23.25 -22.72 -13.68
C LEU A 561 22.36 -22.76 -14.92
N LEU A 562 21.28 -23.55 -14.84
CA LEU A 562 20.24 -23.66 -15.86
C LEU A 562 18.97 -22.95 -15.39
N PHE A 563 18.26 -22.33 -16.30
CA PHE A 563 16.87 -21.91 -16.06
C PHE A 563 15.93 -23.05 -16.44
N ALA A 564 14.87 -23.24 -15.65
CA ALA A 564 13.76 -24.11 -16.00
C ALA A 564 12.41 -23.46 -15.65
N ASP A 565 11.42 -23.60 -16.52
CA ASP A 565 10.05 -23.13 -16.35
C ASP A 565 9.13 -24.33 -16.27
N PHE A 566 8.55 -24.55 -15.09
CA PHE A 566 7.58 -25.61 -14.79
C PHE A 566 6.19 -25.01 -14.84
N ILE A 567 5.54 -25.04 -16.01
CA ILE A 567 4.17 -24.53 -16.20
C ILE A 567 3.94 -23.09 -15.66
N GLY A 568 4.88 -22.19 -15.93
CA GLY A 568 4.87 -20.79 -15.47
C GLY A 568 5.61 -20.56 -14.15
N GLN A 569 5.97 -21.63 -13.42
CA GLN A 569 6.83 -21.53 -12.23
C GLN A 569 8.30 -21.53 -12.67
N GLN A 570 9.00 -20.44 -12.40
CA GLN A 570 10.38 -20.27 -12.82
C GLN A 570 11.32 -20.83 -11.75
N HIS A 571 12.34 -21.56 -12.19
CA HIS A 571 13.36 -22.18 -11.36
C HIS A 571 14.74 -21.91 -11.93
N VAL A 572 15.73 -21.94 -11.06
CA VAL A 572 17.11 -22.20 -11.47
C VAL A 572 17.56 -23.53 -10.94
N VAL A 573 18.15 -24.31 -11.82
CA VAL A 573 18.64 -25.65 -11.57
C VAL A 573 20.16 -25.60 -11.62
N GLY A 574 20.80 -25.99 -10.52
CA GLY A 574 22.24 -25.98 -10.38
C GLY A 574 22.79 -27.24 -9.70
N PRO A 575 24.12 -27.33 -9.54
CA PRO A 575 24.74 -28.43 -8.82
C PRO A 575 24.22 -28.57 -7.38
N HIS A 576 23.99 -29.79 -6.92
CA HIS A 576 23.67 -30.08 -5.52
C HIS A 576 24.94 -30.24 -4.68
N ALA A 577 24.86 -29.97 -3.37
CA ALA A 577 26.00 -30.14 -2.44
C ALA A 577 26.55 -31.58 -2.40
N ASP A 578 25.65 -32.57 -2.51
CA ASP A 578 25.99 -34.00 -2.58
C ASP A 578 26.55 -34.43 -3.95
N GLY A 579 26.61 -33.53 -4.93
CA GLY A 579 27.07 -33.83 -6.29
C GLY A 579 26.06 -34.56 -7.18
N TRP A 580 26.52 -34.87 -8.40
CA TRP A 580 25.74 -35.58 -9.43
C TRP A 580 25.38 -37.01 -8.98
N PRO A 581 24.17 -37.56 -9.30
CA PRO A 581 23.13 -37.05 -10.21
C PRO A 581 22.09 -36.14 -9.54
N ARG A 582 22.40 -35.57 -8.38
CA ARG A 582 21.50 -34.65 -7.67
C ARG A 582 21.78 -33.21 -8.11
N LEU A 583 20.70 -32.46 -8.30
CA LEU A 583 20.68 -31.04 -8.63
C LEU A 583 19.80 -30.31 -7.62
N THR A 584 20.08 -29.02 -7.42
CA THR A 584 19.22 -28.13 -6.64
C THR A 584 18.37 -27.32 -7.60
N SER A 585 17.05 -27.46 -7.51
CA SER A 585 16.08 -26.59 -8.14
C SER A 585 15.64 -25.52 -7.15
N THR A 586 16.09 -24.30 -7.35
CA THR A 586 15.67 -23.14 -6.55
C THR A 586 14.51 -22.44 -7.25
N ARG A 587 13.34 -22.41 -6.61
CA ARG A 587 12.16 -21.72 -7.15
C ARG A 587 12.34 -20.20 -7.08
N CYS A 588 12.12 -19.50 -8.19
CA CYS A 588 12.33 -18.05 -8.30
C CYS A 588 11.26 -17.21 -7.59
N ALA A 589 10.16 -17.82 -7.17
CA ALA A 589 9.14 -17.16 -6.36
C ALA A 589 9.68 -16.90 -4.96
N ASP A 590 10.17 -17.92 -4.27
CA ASP A 590 10.41 -17.88 -2.82
C ASP A 590 11.76 -18.45 -2.38
N PHE A 591 12.63 -18.77 -3.35
CA PHE A 591 13.94 -19.38 -3.13
C PHE A 591 13.88 -20.73 -2.42
N GLU A 592 12.73 -21.40 -2.47
CA GLU A 592 12.61 -22.77 -1.99
C GLU A 592 13.54 -23.67 -2.82
N ASN A 593 14.40 -24.40 -2.11
CA ASN A 593 15.31 -25.35 -2.71
C ASN A 593 14.70 -26.74 -2.68
N VAL A 594 14.56 -27.34 -3.86
CA VAL A 594 14.05 -28.68 -4.03
C VAL A 594 15.07 -29.54 -4.74
N THR A 595 15.27 -30.78 -4.27
CA THR A 595 16.15 -31.71 -4.94
C THR A 595 15.53 -32.19 -6.26
N VAL A 596 16.33 -32.13 -7.33
CA VAL A 596 16.08 -32.82 -8.59
C VAL A 596 17.06 -33.97 -8.70
N VAL A 597 16.58 -35.18 -8.97
CA VAL A 597 17.44 -36.36 -9.17
C VAL A 597 17.33 -36.79 -10.62
N VAL A 598 18.44 -36.73 -11.34
CA VAL A 598 18.51 -37.19 -12.73
C VAL A 598 18.59 -38.72 -12.75
N HIS A 599 17.76 -39.35 -13.55
CA HIS A 599 17.83 -40.77 -13.82
C HIS A 599 18.83 -40.98 -14.95
N GLU A 600 19.98 -41.55 -14.61
CA GLU A 600 20.94 -41.96 -15.62
C GLU A 600 20.32 -43.11 -16.43
N GLY A 601 19.98 -42.83 -17.69
CA GLY A 601 19.69 -43.89 -18.65
C GLY A 601 20.96 -44.68 -18.93
N GLY A 602 20.89 -46.00 -18.77
CA GLY A 602 21.91 -46.93 -19.29
C GLY A 602 21.89 -47.00 -20.81
#